data_AF-A0A3A0EYU6-F1
#
_entry.id   AF-A0A3A0EYU6-F1
#
_cell.length_a   1.000
_cell.length_b   1.000
_cell.length_c   1.000
_cell.angle_alpha   90.00
_cell.angle_beta   90.00
_cell.angle_gamma   90.00
#
_symmetry.space_group_name_H-M   'P 1'
#
loop_
_entity.id
_entity.type
_entity.pdbx_description
1 polymer ?
#
loop_
_entity_poly.entity_id
_entity_poly.type
_entity_poly.pdbx_seq_one_letter_code
_entity_poly.pdbx_strand_id
1 'polypeptide(L)'
;MRLRLLPPLLACALACAAPARATAADAAHVAAAAERAHALDLARDPQWRALLHYRADRFGGGVTSVADEPDFFLAPQGRTDPRAELDATLAALAAPAGAVARADQHPQCAFPARFAWLDARLGLVAGGVARQPCPAFAEWRALLGPVRGVSLIFPEAFLNNPASMFGHTLLRIDAAPPTDTVERRDLLAWAVNFAAETGSDGGALFAVKGMVGAYPAYFSLWPYAEKVKQYADWESRDIWEYRLPLADAEVERLLLHVWELRGVRFDYYFFDENCSWALLGLLRVARPDVDLQGRFAAWAIPADTVRVALADLGLAGDVTWRASAATRIGHDARWLDAGERRLALALASGARAPDDPAVAA
;
A
#
# COMPACT_ATOMS: atom_id res chain seq x y z
N MET A 1 32.47 62.07 33.10
CA MET A 1 33.34 60.89 32.97
C MET A 1 32.57 59.64 33.34
N ARG A 2 32.05 58.90 32.35
CA ARG A 2 31.88 57.43 32.32
C ARG A 2 31.14 57.06 31.03
N LEU A 3 31.96 56.80 30.02
CA LEU A 3 31.67 56.12 28.78
C LEU A 3 31.33 54.65 29.12
N ARG A 4 30.24 54.10 28.57
CA ARG A 4 30.08 52.63 28.47
C ARG A 4 29.61 52.26 27.08
N LEU A 5 30.45 51.43 26.45
CA LEU A 5 30.48 51.02 25.06
C LEU A 5 29.29 50.11 24.69
N LEU A 6 28.77 50.28 23.47
CA LEU A 6 27.97 49.27 22.78
C LEU A 6 28.89 48.16 22.21
N PRO A 7 28.45 46.90 22.16
CA PRO A 7 29.19 45.81 21.53
C PRO A 7 29.02 45.83 19.99
N PRO A 8 29.98 45.27 19.22
CA PRO A 8 29.91 45.24 17.76
C PRO A 8 28.96 44.14 17.31
N LEU A 9 28.06 44.48 16.38
CA LEU A 9 27.24 43.53 15.64
C LEU A 9 28.13 42.65 14.75
N LEU A 10 28.23 41.36 15.08
CA LEU A 10 28.79 40.35 14.20
C LEU A 10 27.84 40.18 13.00
N ALA A 11 28.23 40.68 11.83
CA ALA A 11 27.56 40.38 10.58
C ALA A 11 27.86 38.93 10.18
N CYS A 12 26.93 38.03 10.49
CA CYS A 12 26.96 36.66 10.02
C CYS A 12 26.64 36.67 8.51
N ALA A 13 27.65 36.51 7.66
CA ALA A 13 27.46 36.37 6.23
C ALA A 13 26.80 35.01 5.96
N LEU A 14 25.47 35.00 5.81
CA LEU A 14 24.77 33.88 5.20
C LEU A 14 25.24 33.80 3.74
N ALA A 15 26.14 32.86 3.47
CA ALA A 15 26.39 32.39 2.12
C ALA A 15 25.12 31.70 1.63
N CYS A 16 24.28 32.42 0.91
CA CYS A 16 23.17 31.83 0.15
C CYS A 16 23.77 30.84 -0.85
N ALA A 17 23.67 29.55 -0.56
CA ALA A 17 23.89 28.51 -1.55
C ALA A 17 22.84 28.70 -2.65
N ALA A 18 23.26 29.26 -3.79
CA ALA A 18 22.38 29.39 -4.94
C ALA A 18 21.91 27.98 -5.35
N PRO A 19 20.63 27.80 -5.70
CA PRO A 19 20.15 26.52 -6.21
C PRO A 19 20.99 26.15 -7.43
N ALA A 20 21.60 24.96 -7.40
CA ALA A 20 22.31 24.42 -8.55
C ALA A 20 21.35 24.46 -9.76
N ARG A 21 21.75 25.12 -10.85
CA ARG A 21 20.96 25.12 -12.08
C ARG A 21 21.24 23.81 -12.82
N ALA A 22 20.20 23.23 -13.43
CA ALA A 22 20.36 22.10 -14.33
C ALA A 22 21.33 22.50 -15.44
N THR A 23 22.30 21.65 -15.72
CA THR A 23 23.30 21.93 -16.74
C THR A 23 22.72 21.72 -18.13
N ALA A 24 23.30 22.35 -19.15
CA ALA A 24 22.90 22.11 -20.55
C ALA A 24 23.08 20.63 -20.96
N ALA A 25 23.99 19.90 -20.31
CA ALA A 25 24.19 18.47 -20.51
C ALA A 25 23.02 17.65 -19.95
N ASP A 26 22.47 18.02 -18.79
CA ASP A 26 21.30 17.37 -18.19
C ASP A 26 20.08 17.50 -19.11
N ALA A 27 19.84 18.71 -19.64
CA ALA A 27 18.72 18.96 -20.56
C ALA A 27 18.84 18.16 -21.87
N ALA A 28 20.04 18.07 -22.45
CA ALA A 28 20.27 17.30 -23.67
C ALA A 28 20.09 15.79 -23.45
N HIS A 29 20.53 15.28 -22.30
CA HIS A 29 20.37 13.87 -21.94
C HIS A 29 18.91 13.50 -21.69
N VAL A 30 18.14 14.37 -21.05
CA VAL A 30 16.69 14.18 -20.84
C VAL A 30 15.94 14.14 -22.16
N ALA A 31 16.27 15.05 -23.09
CA ALA A 31 15.66 15.03 -24.42
C ALA A 31 15.96 13.71 -25.15
N ALA A 32 17.21 13.22 -25.09
CA ALA A 32 17.57 11.92 -25.65
C ALA A 32 16.83 10.75 -24.97
N ALA A 33 16.65 10.81 -23.65
CA ALA A 33 15.89 9.81 -22.90
C ALA A 33 14.40 9.82 -23.27
N ALA A 34 13.79 10.99 -23.48
CA ALA A 34 12.41 11.14 -23.92
C ALA A 34 12.20 10.57 -25.34
N GLU A 35 13.08 10.92 -26.29
CA GLU A 35 13.04 10.34 -27.65
C GLU A 35 13.16 8.81 -27.63
N ARG A 36 14.07 8.27 -26.80
CA ARG A 36 14.20 6.82 -26.63
C ARG A 36 12.95 6.21 -25.99
N ALA A 37 12.36 6.87 -25.00
CA ALA A 37 11.13 6.42 -24.35
C ALA A 37 9.96 6.35 -25.35
N HIS A 38 9.88 7.32 -26.27
CA HIS A 38 8.88 7.34 -27.34
C HIS A 38 9.12 6.24 -28.37
N ALA A 39 10.38 6.04 -28.79
CA ALA A 39 10.75 4.99 -29.73
C ALA A 39 10.45 3.57 -29.19
N LEU A 40 10.56 3.39 -27.87
CA LEU A 40 10.21 2.15 -27.18
C LEU A 40 8.73 2.05 -26.80
N ASP A 41 7.92 3.07 -27.13
CA ASP A 41 6.50 3.18 -26.78
C ASP A 41 6.22 2.95 -25.28
N LEU A 42 7.09 3.48 -24.41
CA LEU A 42 7.02 3.27 -22.97
C LEU A 42 5.71 3.75 -22.33
N ALA A 43 5.03 4.73 -22.93
CA ALA A 43 3.71 5.19 -22.49
C ALA A 43 2.63 4.08 -22.56
N ARG A 44 2.83 3.06 -23.40
CA ARG A 44 1.93 1.90 -23.53
C ARG A 44 2.44 0.67 -22.79
N ASP A 45 3.63 0.72 -22.18
CA ASP A 45 4.20 -0.37 -21.41
C ASP A 45 3.27 -0.74 -20.23
N PRO A 46 2.96 -2.03 -20.02
CA PRO A 46 2.07 -2.47 -18.94
C PRO A 46 2.52 -2.02 -17.55
N GLN A 47 3.84 -1.95 -17.32
CA GLN A 47 4.40 -1.56 -16.03
C GLN A 47 4.28 -0.06 -15.77
N TRP A 48 4.52 0.77 -16.78
CA TRP A 48 4.22 2.20 -16.71
C TRP A 48 2.76 2.44 -16.37
N ARG A 49 1.88 1.70 -17.06
CA ARG A 49 0.45 1.83 -16.84
C ARG A 49 0.02 1.39 -15.44
N ALA A 50 0.65 0.36 -14.90
CA ALA A 50 0.41 -0.12 -13.55
C ALA A 50 0.88 0.89 -12.49
N LEU A 51 2.08 1.47 -12.64
CA LEU A 51 2.63 2.50 -11.74
C LEU A 51 1.74 3.74 -11.63
N LEU A 52 0.94 4.02 -12.66
CA LEU A 52 0.00 5.13 -12.71
C LEU A 52 -1.44 4.70 -12.50
N HIS A 53 -1.70 3.43 -12.17
CA HIS A 53 -3.03 2.88 -11.96
C HIS A 53 -4.01 3.13 -13.12
N TYR A 54 -3.54 3.11 -14.37
CA TYR A 54 -4.44 3.23 -15.52
C TYR A 54 -5.28 1.98 -15.74
N ARG A 55 -6.55 2.24 -16.05
CA ARG A 55 -7.50 1.27 -16.61
C ARG A 55 -7.90 1.67 -18.00
N ALA A 56 -8.22 0.68 -18.82
CA ALA A 56 -8.91 0.94 -20.09
C ALA A 56 -10.27 1.58 -19.80
N ASP A 57 -10.63 2.58 -20.59
CA ASP A 57 -11.94 3.22 -20.48
C ASP A 57 -13.04 2.23 -20.85
N ARG A 58 -14.18 2.28 -20.15
CA ARG A 58 -15.33 1.41 -20.45
C ARG A 58 -15.88 1.65 -21.86
N PHE A 59 -15.74 2.88 -22.37
CA PHE A 59 -16.15 3.28 -23.71
C PHE A 59 -14.99 4.00 -24.41
N GLY A 60 -14.62 3.55 -25.61
CA GLY A 60 -13.49 4.09 -26.38
C GLY A 60 -12.21 3.27 -26.24
N GLY A 61 -11.13 3.74 -26.89
CA GLY A 61 -9.80 3.10 -26.87
C GLY A 61 -8.79 3.75 -25.92
N GLY A 62 -9.27 4.63 -25.02
CA GLY A 62 -8.45 5.40 -24.09
C GLY A 62 -8.12 4.65 -22.80
N VAL A 63 -7.37 5.33 -21.93
CA VAL A 63 -7.09 4.87 -20.57
C VAL A 63 -7.25 6.03 -19.57
N THR A 64 -7.75 5.71 -18.39
CA THR A 64 -7.91 6.68 -17.29
C THR A 64 -7.35 6.07 -16.00
N SER A 65 -6.59 6.86 -15.26
CA SER A 65 -6.12 6.46 -13.94
C SER A 65 -7.23 6.54 -12.91
N VAL A 66 -7.27 5.54 -12.04
CA VAL A 66 -8.15 5.52 -10.86
C VAL A 66 -7.57 6.31 -9.69
N ALA A 67 -6.33 6.81 -9.77
CA ALA A 67 -5.81 7.74 -8.77
C ALA A 67 -6.49 9.10 -8.94
N ASP A 68 -7.08 9.61 -7.85
CA ASP A 68 -7.89 10.83 -7.85
C ASP A 68 -7.16 12.07 -7.32
N GLU A 69 -5.96 11.88 -6.76
CA GLU A 69 -5.13 12.95 -6.24
C GLU A 69 -4.41 13.69 -7.39
N PRO A 70 -4.66 14.99 -7.62
CA PRO A 70 -4.02 15.73 -8.70
C PRO A 70 -2.49 15.71 -8.59
N ASP A 71 -1.96 15.85 -7.37
CA ASP A 71 -0.52 15.87 -7.10
C ASP A 71 0.17 14.51 -7.29
N PHE A 72 -0.59 13.44 -7.58
CA PHE A 72 -0.01 12.16 -8.02
C PHE A 72 0.55 12.24 -9.45
N PHE A 73 0.06 13.17 -10.27
CA PHE A 73 0.50 13.35 -11.66
C PHE A 73 1.41 14.59 -11.78
N LEU A 74 2.44 14.47 -12.60
CA LEU A 74 3.34 15.58 -12.92
C LEU A 74 2.84 16.38 -14.13
N ALA A 75 2.08 15.74 -15.02
CA ALA A 75 1.39 16.41 -16.12
C ALA A 75 -0.05 16.81 -15.70
N PRO A 76 -0.55 18.00 -16.09
CA PRO A 76 -1.94 18.40 -15.85
C PRO A 76 -2.98 17.41 -16.39
N GLN A 77 -2.69 16.80 -17.55
CA GLN A 77 -3.49 15.77 -18.20
C GLN A 77 -3.01 14.35 -17.87
N GLY A 78 -2.09 14.19 -16.91
CA GLY A 78 -1.45 12.92 -16.62
C GLY A 78 -2.46 11.84 -16.22
N ARG A 79 -3.61 12.20 -15.66
CA ARG A 79 -4.66 11.22 -15.34
C ARG A 79 -5.21 10.46 -16.55
N THR A 80 -5.20 11.04 -17.75
CA THR A 80 -5.80 10.45 -18.96
C THR A 80 -4.82 10.34 -20.14
N ASP A 81 -3.61 10.90 -20.01
CA ASP A 81 -2.57 10.84 -21.04
C ASP A 81 -1.27 10.24 -20.46
N PRO A 82 -1.06 8.92 -20.62
CA PRO A 82 0.16 8.25 -20.17
C PRO A 82 1.44 8.77 -20.82
N ARG A 83 1.36 9.36 -22.03
CA ARG A 83 2.52 9.90 -22.73
C ARG A 83 2.88 11.26 -22.15
N ALA A 84 1.90 12.13 -21.93
CA ALA A 84 2.13 13.41 -21.27
C ALA A 84 2.72 13.22 -19.86
N GLU A 85 2.20 12.27 -19.09
CA GLU A 85 2.74 11.97 -17.75
C GLU A 85 4.18 11.43 -17.82
N LEU A 86 4.49 10.61 -18.82
CA LEU A 86 5.84 10.06 -19.03
C LEU A 86 6.84 11.19 -19.31
N ASP A 87 6.47 12.11 -20.20
CA ASP A 87 7.32 13.23 -20.61
C ASP A 87 7.53 14.20 -19.45
N ALA A 88 6.47 14.54 -18.71
CA ALA A 88 6.55 15.34 -17.51
C ALA A 88 7.40 14.67 -16.42
N THR A 89 7.29 13.35 -16.26
CA THR A 89 8.10 12.57 -15.31
C THR A 89 9.58 12.63 -15.68
N LEU A 90 9.94 12.41 -16.93
CA LEU A 90 11.33 12.48 -17.39
C LEU A 90 11.92 13.88 -17.20
N ALA A 91 11.17 14.93 -17.54
CA ALA A 91 11.59 16.31 -17.32
C ALA A 91 11.80 16.62 -15.83
N ALA A 92 10.89 16.16 -14.97
CA ALA A 92 10.95 16.41 -13.53
C ALA A 92 12.09 15.65 -12.85
N LEU A 93 12.36 14.39 -13.23
CA LEU A 93 13.40 13.55 -12.61
C LEU A 93 14.82 14.08 -12.83
N ALA A 94 15.02 14.88 -13.86
CA ALA A 94 16.29 15.53 -14.16
C ALA A 94 16.34 17.02 -13.79
N ALA A 95 15.31 17.50 -13.10
CA ALA A 95 15.35 18.81 -12.50
C ALA A 95 16.47 18.88 -11.45
N PRO A 96 16.92 20.09 -11.07
CA PRO A 96 17.97 20.22 -10.08
C PRO A 96 17.54 19.72 -8.70
N ALA A 97 18.52 19.45 -7.82
CA ALA A 97 18.28 18.91 -6.47
C ALA A 97 17.24 19.69 -5.63
N GLY A 98 17.07 20.99 -5.86
CA GLY A 98 16.09 21.84 -5.16
C GLY A 98 14.70 21.89 -5.80
N ALA A 99 14.48 21.20 -6.93
CA ALA A 99 13.16 21.11 -7.53
C ALA A 99 12.24 20.26 -6.65
N VAL A 100 10.99 20.71 -6.53
CA VAL A 100 9.98 20.09 -5.68
C VAL A 100 8.77 19.76 -6.55
N ALA A 101 8.22 18.56 -6.38
CA ALA A 101 6.97 18.16 -7.01
C ALA A 101 5.88 17.90 -5.97
N ARG A 102 6.08 16.89 -5.12
CA ARG A 102 5.06 16.42 -4.18
C ARG A 102 5.64 16.25 -2.79
N ALA A 103 4.84 16.61 -1.78
CA ALA A 103 5.20 16.52 -0.37
C ALA A 103 6.57 17.15 -0.08
N ASP A 104 6.79 18.32 -0.67
CA ASP A 104 8.01 19.14 -0.55
C ASP A 104 9.32 18.39 -0.89
N GLN A 105 9.23 17.39 -1.76
CA GLN A 105 10.35 16.52 -2.14
C GLN A 105 10.66 16.59 -3.63
N HIS A 106 11.92 16.29 -3.94
CA HIS A 106 12.38 16.08 -5.30
C HIS A 106 11.61 14.94 -5.99
N PRO A 107 11.32 15.02 -7.30
CA PRO A 107 10.60 13.97 -8.04
C PRO A 107 11.17 12.56 -7.87
N GLN A 108 12.50 12.38 -7.86
CA GLN A 108 13.14 11.08 -7.57
C GLN A 108 12.77 10.49 -6.19
N CYS A 109 12.51 11.35 -5.21
CA CYS A 109 12.15 10.96 -3.85
C CYS A 109 10.65 10.81 -3.65
N ALA A 110 9.83 11.60 -4.35
CA ALA A 110 8.38 11.45 -4.37
C ALA A 110 7.94 10.20 -5.15
N PHE A 111 8.66 9.89 -6.25
CA PHE A 111 8.35 8.82 -7.19
C PHE A 111 9.52 7.85 -7.43
N PRO A 112 10.03 7.16 -6.39
CA PRO A 112 11.18 6.28 -6.50
C PRO A 112 10.93 5.01 -7.33
N ALA A 113 9.69 4.50 -7.41
CA ALA A 113 9.36 3.36 -8.27
C ALA A 113 9.36 3.76 -9.74
N ARG A 114 8.78 4.93 -10.07
CA ARG A 114 8.83 5.49 -11.43
C ARG A 114 10.28 5.77 -11.84
N PHE A 115 11.07 6.37 -10.96
CA PHE A 115 12.49 6.62 -11.21
C PHE A 115 13.27 5.32 -11.45
N ALA A 116 13.12 4.33 -10.57
CA ALA A 116 13.82 3.04 -10.71
C ALA A 116 13.45 2.33 -12.01
N TRP A 117 12.18 2.36 -12.41
CA TRP A 117 11.73 1.78 -13.66
C TRP A 117 12.30 2.50 -14.90
N LEU A 118 12.24 3.84 -14.91
CA LEU A 118 12.78 4.63 -16.02
C LEU A 118 14.30 4.52 -16.12
N ASP A 119 15.02 4.51 -15.00
CA ASP A 119 16.48 4.30 -14.97
C ASP A 119 16.84 2.94 -15.55
N ALA A 120 16.11 1.88 -15.19
CA ALA A 120 16.34 0.54 -15.74
C ALA A 120 16.09 0.45 -17.26
N ARG A 121 15.11 1.20 -17.80
CA ARG A 121 14.76 1.18 -19.23
C ARG A 121 15.63 2.11 -20.09
N LEU A 122 16.05 3.25 -19.54
CA LEU A 122 16.67 4.34 -20.30
C LEU A 122 18.12 4.62 -19.90
N GLY A 123 18.58 4.11 -18.76
CA GLY A 123 19.93 4.37 -18.24
C GLY A 123 20.11 5.82 -17.80
N LEU A 124 19.15 6.37 -17.07
CA LEU A 124 19.13 7.78 -16.69
C LEU A 124 20.38 8.18 -15.90
N VAL A 125 20.73 7.40 -14.86
CA VAL A 125 21.90 7.66 -14.02
C VAL A 125 23.20 7.46 -14.80
N ALA A 126 23.25 6.41 -15.63
CA ALA A 126 24.43 6.12 -16.45
C ALA A 126 24.72 7.23 -17.48
N GLY A 127 23.67 7.92 -17.94
CA GLY A 127 23.81 9.07 -18.84
C GLY A 127 23.90 10.43 -18.14
N GLY A 128 24.03 10.47 -16.81
CA GLY A 128 24.42 11.67 -16.08
C GLY A 128 23.36 12.26 -15.15
N VAL A 129 22.15 11.72 -15.09
CA VAL A 129 21.15 12.19 -14.11
C VAL A 129 21.67 11.94 -12.69
N ALA A 130 21.89 13.02 -11.94
CA ALA A 130 22.36 12.94 -10.57
C ALA A 130 21.31 12.30 -9.65
N ARG A 131 21.75 11.34 -8.82
CA ARG A 131 20.90 10.75 -7.78
C ARG A 131 20.67 11.75 -6.66
N GLN A 132 19.42 11.90 -6.25
CA GLN A 132 19.07 12.75 -5.11
C GLN A 132 19.12 11.96 -3.79
N PRO A 133 19.59 12.57 -2.70
CA PRO A 133 19.45 11.99 -1.38
C PRO A 133 17.98 12.06 -0.96
N CYS A 134 17.37 10.91 -0.68
CA CYS A 134 15.97 10.79 -0.27
C CYS A 134 15.89 10.33 1.20
N PRO A 135 16.24 11.18 2.19
CA PRO A 135 16.35 10.78 3.60
C PRO A 135 15.01 10.28 4.16
N ALA A 136 13.91 10.97 3.86
CA ALA A 136 12.58 10.54 4.33
C ALA A 136 12.19 9.15 3.80
N PHE A 137 12.53 8.85 2.53
CA PHE A 137 12.32 7.52 1.96
C PHE A 137 13.20 6.47 2.64
N ALA A 138 14.48 6.79 2.87
CA ALA A 138 15.42 5.88 3.52
C ALA A 138 14.99 5.56 4.97
N GLU A 139 14.56 6.56 5.74
CA GLU A 139 14.03 6.38 7.09
C GLU A 139 12.79 5.49 7.09
N TRP A 140 11.83 5.76 6.20
CA TRP A 140 10.64 4.92 6.07
C TRP A 140 10.98 3.48 5.66
N ARG A 141 11.91 3.30 4.72
CA ARG A 141 12.34 1.97 4.27
C ARG A 141 13.03 1.20 5.40
N ALA A 142 13.73 1.88 6.29
CA ALA A 142 14.38 1.30 7.46
C ALA A 142 13.36 0.83 8.52
N LEU A 143 12.20 1.50 8.67
CA LEU A 143 11.13 1.06 9.58
C LEU A 143 10.57 -0.32 9.25
N LEU A 144 10.61 -0.70 7.97
CA LEU A 144 10.18 -2.02 7.51
C LEU A 144 11.16 -3.14 7.86
N GLY A 145 12.40 -2.79 8.24
CA GLY A 145 13.47 -3.74 8.45
C GLY A 145 13.91 -4.48 7.18
N PRO A 146 14.73 -5.54 7.32
CA PRO A 146 15.10 -6.41 6.21
C PRO A 146 13.86 -7.19 5.76
N VAL A 147 13.41 -6.99 4.52
CA VAL A 147 12.21 -7.64 3.98
C VAL A 147 12.60 -8.92 3.26
N ARG A 148 11.90 -10.03 3.51
CA ARG A 148 12.06 -11.29 2.76
C ARG A 148 10.91 -11.59 1.82
N GLY A 149 9.79 -10.87 1.93
CA GLY A 149 8.76 -10.87 0.90
C GLY A 149 7.41 -10.38 1.40
N VAL A 150 6.35 -10.81 0.74
CA VAL A 150 5.00 -10.30 0.98
C VAL A 150 4.02 -11.46 1.09
N SER A 151 3.07 -11.36 2.02
CA SER A 151 1.96 -12.29 2.17
C SER A 151 0.62 -11.57 1.96
N LEU A 152 -0.29 -12.18 1.21
CA LEU A 152 -1.68 -11.74 1.09
C LEU A 152 -2.46 -12.27 2.28
N ILE A 153 -3.05 -11.38 3.07
CA ILE A 153 -3.84 -11.75 4.24
C ILE A 153 -5.31 -11.50 3.95
N PHE A 154 -6.14 -12.49 4.29
CA PHE A 154 -7.58 -12.48 4.08
C PHE A 154 -8.31 -12.83 5.38
N PRO A 155 -8.79 -11.81 6.12
CA PRO A 155 -9.80 -11.99 7.15
C PRO A 155 -11.17 -12.33 6.53
N GLU A 156 -11.80 -13.41 6.99
CA GLU A 156 -13.07 -13.92 6.45
C GLU A 156 -14.25 -12.95 6.61
N ALA A 157 -15.38 -13.19 5.94
CA ALA A 157 -16.56 -12.32 6.04
C ALA A 157 -17.08 -12.13 7.48
N PHE A 158 -17.49 -10.91 7.83
CA PHE A 158 -18.13 -10.61 9.11
C PHE A 158 -19.53 -10.04 8.91
N LEU A 159 -20.54 -10.90 9.08
CA LEU A 159 -21.94 -10.58 8.77
C LEU A 159 -22.55 -9.53 9.71
N ASN A 160 -22.01 -9.36 10.92
CA ASN A 160 -22.50 -8.38 11.89
C ASN A 160 -22.09 -6.94 11.58
N ASN A 161 -21.27 -6.71 10.54
CA ASN A 161 -20.88 -5.38 10.09
C ASN A 161 -20.96 -5.26 8.56
N PRO A 162 -21.88 -4.45 8.00
CA PRO A 162 -22.00 -4.20 6.57
C PRO A 162 -20.69 -3.83 5.87
N ALA A 163 -19.82 -3.07 6.55
CA ALA A 163 -18.53 -2.64 6.01
C ALA A 163 -17.52 -3.80 5.84
N SER A 164 -17.78 -4.96 6.44
CA SER A 164 -16.89 -6.14 6.47
C SER A 164 -17.59 -7.43 6.03
N MET A 165 -18.82 -7.32 5.50
CA MET A 165 -19.65 -8.46 5.11
C MET A 165 -19.03 -9.34 4.03
N PHE A 166 -18.13 -8.81 3.19
CA PHE A 166 -17.53 -9.55 2.08
C PHE A 166 -16.09 -10.01 2.35
N GLY A 167 -15.60 -9.81 3.57
CA GLY A 167 -14.20 -10.03 3.91
C GLY A 167 -13.35 -8.78 3.70
N HIS A 168 -12.06 -8.90 3.97
CA HIS A 168 -11.09 -7.83 3.71
C HIS A 168 -9.80 -8.44 3.20
N THR A 169 -8.98 -7.68 2.50
CA THR A 169 -7.62 -8.11 2.15
C THR A 169 -6.62 -7.02 2.50
N LEU A 170 -5.43 -7.44 2.90
CA LEU A 170 -4.26 -6.58 3.13
C LEU A 170 -2.99 -7.34 2.73
N LEU A 171 -1.89 -6.62 2.53
CA LEU A 171 -0.58 -7.23 2.25
C LEU A 171 0.33 -7.07 3.46
N ARG A 172 0.82 -8.17 4.03
CA ARG A 172 1.83 -8.15 5.09
C ARG A 172 3.22 -8.14 4.47
N ILE A 173 4.08 -7.25 4.93
CA ILE A 173 5.49 -7.16 4.58
C ILE A 173 6.26 -8.04 5.56
N ASP A 174 6.74 -9.20 5.09
CA ASP A 174 7.38 -10.19 5.94
C ASP A 174 8.86 -9.83 6.18
N ALA A 175 9.20 -9.58 7.44
CA ALA A 175 10.57 -9.26 7.85
C ALA A 175 11.48 -10.50 7.96
N ALA A 176 12.78 -10.33 7.74
CA ALA A 176 13.78 -11.36 7.96
C ALA A 176 14.00 -11.58 9.47
N PRO A 177 14.08 -12.84 9.91
CA PRO A 177 14.36 -13.13 11.31
C PRO A 177 15.80 -12.71 11.67
N PRO A 178 16.06 -11.96 12.75
CA PRO A 178 17.35 -12.04 13.44
C PRO A 178 17.60 -13.48 13.91
N THR A 179 18.84 -13.92 13.89
CA THR A 179 19.28 -15.33 13.82
C THR A 179 18.79 -16.32 14.90
N ASP A 180 18.01 -15.96 15.93
CA ASP A 180 17.84 -16.85 17.12
C ASP A 180 16.44 -17.03 17.79
N THR A 181 15.26 -16.73 17.19
CA THR A 181 13.95 -17.01 17.86
C THR A 181 12.78 -17.42 16.93
N VAL A 182 12.03 -18.49 17.16
CA VAL A 182 11.10 -19.01 16.10
C VAL A 182 9.62 -18.60 16.26
N GLU A 183 9.13 -18.14 17.40
CA GLU A 183 7.66 -17.94 17.56
C GLU A 183 7.18 -16.47 17.50
N ARG A 184 6.11 -16.23 16.71
CA ARG A 184 5.26 -15.01 16.66
C ARG A 184 5.89 -13.70 16.16
N ARG A 185 6.83 -13.76 15.21
CA ARG A 185 7.46 -12.56 14.60
C ARG A 185 6.58 -11.84 13.57
N ASP A 186 5.63 -12.54 13.00
CA ASP A 186 4.67 -12.00 12.04
C ASP A 186 3.89 -10.80 12.59
N LEU A 187 3.58 -10.79 13.89
CA LEU A 187 2.87 -9.67 14.54
C LEU A 187 3.69 -8.37 14.57
N LEU A 188 5.02 -8.45 14.47
CA LEU A 188 5.91 -7.29 14.37
C LEU A 188 6.03 -6.76 12.94
N ALA A 189 5.44 -7.45 11.96
CA ALA A 189 5.42 -7.01 10.57
C ALA A 189 4.56 -5.76 10.37
N TRP A 190 4.71 -5.16 9.20
CA TRP A 190 3.84 -4.09 8.73
C TRP A 190 2.83 -4.63 7.72
N ALA A 191 1.64 -4.04 7.70
CA ALA A 191 0.56 -4.34 6.78
C ALA A 191 0.21 -3.13 5.93
N VAL A 192 0.26 -3.30 4.61
CA VAL A 192 -0.31 -2.38 3.62
C VAL A 192 -1.80 -2.63 3.54
N ASN A 193 -2.58 -1.60 3.85
CA ASN A 193 -4.02 -1.63 3.91
C ASN A 193 -4.61 -0.54 3.02
N PHE A 194 -5.68 -0.87 2.29
CA PHE A 194 -6.49 0.11 1.57
C PHE A 194 -7.88 0.17 2.20
N ALA A 195 -8.32 1.35 2.62
CA ALA A 195 -9.61 1.52 3.29
C ALA A 195 -10.21 2.90 3.00
N ALA A 196 -11.54 2.94 3.00
CA ALA A 196 -12.32 4.16 2.94
C ALA A 196 -12.31 4.91 4.27
N GLU A 197 -12.26 6.24 4.20
CA GLU A 197 -12.52 7.11 5.35
C GLU A 197 -14.00 7.50 5.37
N THR A 198 -14.76 6.83 6.23
CA THR A 198 -16.23 6.92 6.24
C THR A 198 -16.78 7.93 7.27
N GLY A 199 -15.90 8.48 8.11
CA GLY A 199 -16.30 9.37 9.22
C GLY A 199 -17.29 8.68 10.17
N SER A 200 -18.33 9.40 10.58
CA SER A 200 -19.43 8.89 11.42
C SER A 200 -20.68 8.50 10.62
N ASP A 201 -20.55 8.32 9.31
CA ASP A 201 -21.69 7.93 8.47
C ASP A 201 -22.17 6.51 8.81
N GLY A 202 -23.49 6.33 8.90
CA GLY A 202 -24.12 5.03 9.16
C GLY A 202 -25.41 4.84 8.37
N GLY A 203 -25.97 3.63 8.45
CA GLY A 203 -27.27 3.31 7.86
C GLY A 203 -27.33 3.52 6.34
N ALA A 204 -28.43 4.09 5.84
CA ALA A 204 -28.66 4.26 4.41
C ALA A 204 -27.65 5.20 3.74
N LEU A 205 -27.16 6.23 4.44
CA LEU A 205 -26.18 7.17 3.90
C LEU A 205 -24.85 6.47 3.58
N PHE A 206 -24.41 5.60 4.50
CA PHE A 206 -23.22 4.76 4.33
C PHE A 206 -23.35 3.84 3.11
N ALA A 207 -24.49 3.17 2.98
CA ALA A 207 -24.75 2.28 1.84
C ALA A 207 -24.76 3.06 0.52
N VAL A 208 -25.48 4.18 0.43
CA VAL A 208 -25.57 4.96 -0.81
C VAL A 208 -24.22 5.52 -1.22
N LYS A 209 -23.48 6.17 -0.29
CA LYS A 209 -22.16 6.72 -0.58
C LYS A 209 -21.17 5.64 -1.02
N GLY A 210 -21.19 4.48 -0.36
CA GLY A 210 -20.35 3.34 -0.74
C GLY A 210 -20.68 2.75 -2.11
N MET A 211 -21.94 2.77 -2.53
CA MET A 211 -22.34 2.30 -3.86
C MET A 211 -21.93 3.25 -4.99
N VAL A 212 -21.86 4.56 -4.71
CA VAL A 212 -21.57 5.59 -5.74
C VAL A 212 -20.12 6.11 -5.69
N GLY A 213 -19.24 5.51 -4.89
CA GLY A 213 -17.83 5.90 -4.85
C GLY A 213 -17.53 7.16 -4.04
N ALA A 214 -18.47 7.65 -3.24
CA ALA A 214 -18.36 8.97 -2.60
C ALA A 214 -17.46 9.01 -1.35
N TYR A 215 -16.77 7.90 -1.03
CA TYR A 215 -15.80 7.86 0.06
C TYR A 215 -14.37 7.95 -0.47
N PRO A 216 -13.54 8.85 0.06
CA PRO A 216 -12.11 8.81 -0.22
C PRO A 216 -11.49 7.59 0.46
N ALA A 217 -10.55 6.96 -0.23
CA ALA A 217 -9.74 5.87 0.29
C ALA A 217 -8.26 6.08 0.04
N TYR A 218 -7.47 5.45 0.90
CA TYR A 218 -6.02 5.62 0.93
C TYR A 218 -5.32 4.30 1.20
N PHE A 219 -4.14 4.16 0.61
CA PHE A 219 -3.16 3.18 1.08
C PHE A 219 -2.53 3.68 2.37
N SER A 220 -2.44 2.79 3.35
CA SER A 220 -1.91 3.06 4.68
C SER A 220 -1.05 1.90 5.15
N LEU A 221 -0.10 2.20 6.02
CA LEU A 221 0.78 1.21 6.62
C LEU A 221 0.46 1.11 8.12
N TRP A 222 0.14 -0.09 8.58
CA TRP A 222 -0.23 -0.35 9.98
C TRP A 222 0.62 -1.49 10.56
N PRO A 223 0.95 -1.49 11.86
CA PRO A 223 1.49 -2.66 12.53
C PRO A 223 0.53 -3.85 12.36
N TYR A 224 1.03 -5.02 11.94
CA TYR A 224 0.20 -6.18 11.66
C TYR A 224 -0.52 -6.69 12.91
N ALA A 225 0.12 -6.60 14.09
CA ALA A 225 -0.51 -6.93 15.37
C ALA A 225 -1.85 -6.22 15.60
N GLU A 226 -1.95 -4.93 15.24
CA GLU A 226 -3.19 -4.16 15.40
C GLU A 226 -4.29 -4.68 14.46
N LYS A 227 -3.93 -5.12 13.25
CA LYS A 227 -4.89 -5.72 12.31
C LYS A 227 -5.34 -7.10 12.75
N VAL A 228 -4.44 -7.93 13.30
CA VAL A 228 -4.83 -9.21 13.88
C VAL A 228 -5.78 -9.00 15.06
N LYS A 229 -5.49 -8.07 15.96
CA LYS A 229 -6.36 -7.73 17.08
C LYS A 229 -7.74 -7.25 16.62
N GLN A 230 -7.78 -6.36 15.62
CA GLN A 230 -9.05 -5.91 15.04
C GLN A 230 -9.88 -7.09 14.50
N TYR A 231 -9.29 -7.89 13.61
CA TYR A 231 -10.07 -8.89 12.88
C TYR A 231 -10.32 -10.18 13.68
N ALA A 232 -9.28 -10.74 14.30
CA ALA A 232 -9.39 -12.03 15.00
C ALA A 232 -9.95 -11.89 16.42
N ASP A 233 -9.58 -10.84 17.15
CA ASP A 233 -9.96 -10.70 18.55
C ASP A 233 -11.28 -9.94 18.71
N TRP A 234 -11.45 -8.79 18.04
CA TRP A 234 -12.67 -7.98 18.18
C TRP A 234 -13.79 -8.43 17.26
N GLU A 235 -13.50 -8.67 15.99
CA GLU A 235 -14.51 -9.10 15.01
C GLU A 235 -14.70 -10.63 14.99
N SER A 236 -13.86 -11.39 15.71
CA SER A 236 -13.93 -12.86 15.77
C SER A 236 -13.91 -13.54 14.40
N ARG A 237 -13.02 -13.06 13.52
CA ARG A 237 -12.86 -13.56 12.13
C ARG A 237 -11.60 -14.41 12.01
N ASP A 238 -11.73 -15.56 11.36
CA ASP A 238 -10.55 -16.34 10.99
C ASP A 238 -9.73 -15.57 9.95
N ILE A 239 -8.41 -15.74 10.02
CA ILE A 239 -7.47 -15.07 9.11
C ILE A 239 -6.69 -16.13 8.33
N TRP A 240 -6.72 -16.00 7.01
CA TRP A 240 -5.90 -16.78 6.10
C TRP A 240 -4.73 -15.95 5.61
N GLU A 241 -3.52 -16.51 5.65
CA GLU A 241 -2.29 -15.84 5.26
C GLU A 241 -1.64 -16.64 4.13
N TYR A 242 -1.51 -16.04 2.96
CA TYR A 242 -1.00 -16.67 1.74
C TYR A 242 0.33 -16.05 1.37
N ARG A 243 1.42 -16.81 1.47
CA ARG A 243 2.74 -16.31 1.09
C ARG A 243 2.82 -16.12 -0.43
N LEU A 244 3.06 -14.90 -0.90
CA LEU A 244 3.14 -14.64 -2.33
C LEU A 244 4.49 -15.10 -2.88
N PRO A 245 4.53 -15.76 -4.04
CA PRO A 245 5.76 -16.30 -4.63
C PRO A 245 6.58 -15.21 -5.35
N LEU A 246 6.69 -14.01 -4.78
CA LEU A 246 7.37 -12.87 -5.39
C LEU A 246 8.90 -12.96 -5.24
N ALA A 247 9.62 -12.64 -6.31
CA ALA A 247 11.07 -12.48 -6.26
C ALA A 247 11.48 -11.15 -5.58
N ASP A 248 12.71 -11.06 -5.07
CA ASP A 248 13.19 -9.89 -4.32
C ASP A 248 13.04 -8.57 -5.11
N ALA A 249 13.29 -8.59 -6.42
CA ALA A 249 13.10 -7.43 -7.28
C ALA A 249 11.63 -7.02 -7.44
N GLU A 250 10.70 -7.97 -7.38
CA GLU A 250 9.26 -7.71 -7.43
C GLU A 250 8.77 -7.10 -6.12
N VAL A 251 9.29 -7.63 -5.00
CA VAL A 251 9.05 -7.09 -3.65
C VAL A 251 9.56 -5.66 -3.55
N GLU A 252 10.79 -5.39 -4.00
CA GLU A 252 11.35 -4.03 -3.93
C GLU A 252 10.54 -3.04 -4.79
N ARG A 253 10.11 -3.43 -6.00
CA ARG A 253 9.21 -2.60 -6.82
C ARG A 253 7.90 -2.28 -6.10
N LEU A 254 7.30 -3.27 -5.45
CA LEU A 254 6.09 -3.08 -4.66
C LEU A 254 6.33 -2.07 -3.55
N LEU A 255 7.40 -2.20 -2.78
CA LEU A 255 7.72 -1.31 -1.66
C LEU A 255 8.01 0.12 -2.11
N LEU A 256 8.78 0.30 -3.19
CA LEU A 256 9.01 1.61 -3.79
C LEU A 256 7.68 2.27 -4.14
N HIS A 257 6.73 1.52 -4.70
CA HIS A 257 5.45 2.06 -5.11
C HIS A 257 4.50 2.31 -3.93
N VAL A 258 4.51 1.48 -2.88
CA VAL A 258 3.78 1.77 -1.63
C VAL A 258 4.16 3.15 -1.07
N TRP A 259 5.43 3.53 -1.16
CA TRP A 259 5.87 4.87 -0.78
C TRP A 259 5.26 5.99 -1.65
N GLU A 260 5.12 5.77 -2.95
CA GLU A 260 4.49 6.72 -3.89
C GLU A 260 3.00 6.92 -3.61
N LEU A 261 2.32 5.90 -3.06
CA LEU A 261 0.88 5.92 -2.83
C LEU A 261 0.46 6.61 -1.53
N ARG A 262 1.40 7.02 -0.68
CA ARG A 262 1.08 7.71 0.58
C ARG A 262 0.35 9.00 0.31
N GLY A 263 -0.83 9.17 0.90
CA GLY A 263 -1.65 10.37 0.70
C GLY A 263 -2.18 10.54 -0.73
N VAL A 264 -2.18 9.48 -1.54
CA VAL A 264 -2.91 9.49 -2.82
C VAL A 264 -4.35 9.08 -2.53
N ARG A 265 -5.28 9.98 -2.82
CA ARG A 265 -6.72 9.72 -2.75
C ARG A 265 -7.16 8.87 -3.93
N PHE A 266 -8.06 7.93 -3.63
CA PHE A 266 -8.83 7.13 -4.57
C PHE A 266 -10.30 7.20 -4.17
N ASP A 267 -11.21 7.14 -5.13
CA ASP A 267 -12.64 6.99 -4.88
C ASP A 267 -12.94 5.51 -4.54
N TYR A 268 -13.68 5.26 -3.45
CA TYR A 268 -13.95 3.90 -2.95
C TYR A 268 -15.36 3.46 -3.24
N TYR A 269 -15.49 2.44 -4.08
CA TYR A 269 -16.74 1.77 -4.37
C TYR A 269 -16.83 0.45 -3.57
N PHE A 270 -18.03 0.07 -3.11
CA PHE A 270 -18.18 -1.15 -2.30
C PHE A 270 -18.12 -2.42 -3.16
N PHE A 271 -18.62 -2.34 -4.40
CA PHE A 271 -18.76 -3.49 -5.29
C PHE A 271 -17.56 -3.67 -6.21
N ASP A 272 -17.07 -2.59 -6.83
CA ASP A 272 -15.81 -2.51 -7.58
C ASP A 272 -14.82 -1.59 -6.84
N GLU A 273 -13.56 -1.52 -7.28
CA GLU A 273 -12.56 -0.53 -6.77
C GLU A 273 -12.35 -0.50 -5.23
N ASN A 274 -12.69 -1.59 -4.55
CA ASN A 274 -12.55 -1.75 -3.11
C ASN A 274 -11.13 -2.16 -2.68
N CYS A 275 -10.95 -2.43 -1.38
CA CYS A 275 -9.68 -2.87 -0.79
C CYS A 275 -9.00 -4.01 -1.54
N SER A 276 -9.76 -4.97 -2.03
CA SER A 276 -9.18 -6.12 -2.69
C SER A 276 -8.75 -5.80 -4.10
N TRP A 277 -9.59 -5.05 -4.84
CA TRP A 277 -9.25 -4.58 -6.17
C TRP A 277 -8.00 -3.68 -6.17
N ALA A 278 -7.89 -2.77 -5.21
CA ALA A 278 -6.76 -1.85 -5.08
C ALA A 278 -5.44 -2.58 -4.82
N LEU A 279 -5.45 -3.61 -3.97
CA LEU A 279 -4.27 -4.43 -3.69
C LEU A 279 -3.84 -5.28 -4.89
N LEU A 280 -4.78 -5.78 -5.70
CA LEU A 280 -4.45 -6.43 -6.97
C LEU A 280 -3.73 -5.45 -7.92
N GLY A 281 -4.09 -4.17 -7.91
CA GLY A 281 -3.38 -3.12 -8.66
C GLY A 281 -1.95 -2.92 -8.18
N LEU A 282 -1.74 -2.93 -6.86
CA LEU A 282 -0.40 -2.88 -6.28
C LEU A 282 0.43 -4.14 -6.64
N LEU A 283 -0.17 -5.33 -6.64
CA LEU A 283 0.50 -6.56 -7.08
C LEU A 283 0.84 -6.54 -8.58
N ARG A 284 0.02 -5.89 -9.41
CA ARG A 284 0.30 -5.68 -10.83
C ARG A 284 1.52 -4.80 -11.07
N VAL A 285 1.85 -3.87 -10.15
CA VAL A 285 3.12 -3.12 -10.23
C VAL A 285 4.32 -4.03 -9.97
N ALA A 286 4.18 -4.98 -9.05
CA ALA A 286 5.21 -6.00 -8.79
C ALA A 286 5.36 -6.96 -9.98
N ARG A 287 4.25 -7.40 -10.58
CA ARG A 287 4.19 -8.31 -11.74
C ARG A 287 3.24 -7.80 -12.83
N PRO A 288 3.74 -6.96 -13.76
CA PRO A 288 2.90 -6.32 -14.78
C PRO A 288 2.37 -7.30 -15.83
N ASP A 289 3.00 -8.47 -15.98
CA ASP A 289 2.64 -9.49 -16.97
C ASP A 289 1.42 -10.32 -16.58
N VAL A 290 0.93 -10.18 -15.33
CA VAL A 290 -0.24 -10.90 -14.83
C VAL A 290 -1.42 -9.94 -14.73
N ASP A 291 -2.49 -10.21 -15.48
CA ASP A 291 -3.71 -9.42 -15.41
C ASP A 291 -4.58 -9.82 -14.20
N LEU A 292 -4.23 -9.28 -13.03
CA LEU A 292 -4.95 -9.55 -11.80
C LEU A 292 -6.26 -8.75 -11.69
N GLN A 293 -6.35 -7.57 -12.29
CA GLN A 293 -7.49 -6.67 -12.12
C GLN A 293 -8.54 -6.78 -13.23
N GLY A 294 -8.17 -7.16 -14.45
CA GLY A 294 -9.07 -7.19 -15.61
C GLY A 294 -10.24 -8.17 -15.46
N ARG A 295 -10.11 -9.18 -14.60
CA ARG A 295 -11.18 -10.14 -14.27
C ARG A 295 -12.29 -9.55 -13.37
N PHE A 296 -12.06 -8.37 -12.77
CA PHE A 296 -12.96 -7.76 -11.78
C PHE A 296 -13.57 -6.44 -12.28
N ALA A 297 -14.01 -6.40 -13.54
CA ALA A 297 -14.55 -5.19 -14.16
C ALA A 297 -15.92 -4.72 -13.61
N ALA A 298 -16.65 -5.63 -12.96
CA ALA A 298 -18.01 -5.38 -12.45
C ALA A 298 -18.11 -5.49 -10.92
N TRP A 299 -17.47 -6.51 -10.33
CA TRP A 299 -17.48 -6.74 -8.89
C TRP A 299 -16.13 -7.34 -8.48
N ALA A 300 -15.58 -6.93 -7.34
CA ALA A 300 -14.34 -7.42 -6.78
C ALA A 300 -14.59 -7.99 -5.37
N ILE A 301 -15.17 -9.18 -5.29
CA ILE A 301 -15.41 -9.83 -3.99
C ILE A 301 -14.06 -10.33 -3.43
N PRO A 302 -13.69 -9.98 -2.19
CA PRO A 302 -12.39 -10.33 -1.60
C PRO A 302 -12.02 -11.82 -1.65
N ALA A 303 -12.98 -12.73 -1.52
CA ALA A 303 -12.71 -14.16 -1.64
C ALA A 303 -12.31 -14.56 -3.09
N ASP A 304 -12.92 -13.93 -4.10
CA ASP A 304 -12.68 -14.22 -5.50
C ASP A 304 -11.35 -13.62 -5.97
N THR A 305 -11.02 -12.41 -5.51
CA THR A 305 -9.72 -11.76 -5.76
C THR A 305 -8.57 -12.56 -5.16
N VAL A 306 -8.73 -13.12 -3.96
CA VAL A 306 -7.76 -14.06 -3.38
C VAL A 306 -7.62 -15.25 -4.32
N ARG A 307 -8.71 -15.95 -4.67
CA ARG A 307 -8.65 -17.13 -5.56
C ARG A 307 -7.93 -16.85 -6.88
N VAL A 308 -8.21 -15.71 -7.52
CA VAL A 308 -7.54 -15.30 -8.76
C VAL A 308 -6.07 -14.99 -8.53
N ALA A 309 -5.74 -14.23 -7.48
CA ALA A 309 -4.34 -13.95 -7.15
C ALA A 309 -3.55 -15.24 -6.87
N LEU A 310 -4.14 -16.21 -6.16
CA LEU A 310 -3.50 -17.50 -5.89
C LEU A 310 -3.28 -18.30 -7.18
N ALA A 311 -4.29 -18.36 -8.05
CA ALA A 311 -4.22 -19.12 -9.30
C ALA A 311 -3.21 -18.52 -10.30
N ASP A 312 -3.28 -17.20 -10.52
CA ASP A 312 -2.52 -16.54 -11.58
C ASP A 312 -1.08 -16.19 -11.14
N LEU A 313 -0.81 -16.04 -9.83
CA LEU A 313 0.57 -15.90 -9.32
C LEU A 313 1.27 -17.24 -9.08
N GLY A 314 0.54 -18.36 -9.15
CA GLY A 314 1.09 -19.70 -8.98
C GLY A 314 1.42 -20.04 -7.54
N LEU A 315 0.45 -19.92 -6.61
CA LEU A 315 0.65 -20.38 -5.24
C LEU A 315 0.54 -21.91 -5.13
N ALA A 316 1.65 -22.53 -4.75
CA ALA A 316 1.69 -23.89 -4.26
C ALA A 316 2.47 -23.90 -2.93
N GLY A 317 1.76 -23.96 -1.79
CA GLY A 317 2.35 -24.53 -0.57
C GLY A 317 2.08 -23.80 0.75
N ASP A 318 2.33 -22.50 0.85
CA ASP A 318 2.47 -21.85 2.16
C ASP A 318 1.23 -21.02 2.53
N VAL A 319 0.22 -21.71 3.07
CA VAL A 319 -0.98 -21.09 3.65
C VAL A 319 -0.96 -21.28 5.16
N THR A 320 -1.05 -20.17 5.90
CA THR A 320 -1.22 -20.19 7.36
C THR A 320 -2.65 -19.80 7.71
N TRP A 321 -3.28 -20.57 8.59
CA TRP A 321 -4.59 -20.24 9.14
C TRP A 321 -4.45 -19.82 10.60
N ARG A 322 -5.10 -18.71 10.94
CA ARG A 322 -5.21 -18.21 12.32
C ARG A 322 -6.67 -18.24 12.72
N ALA A 323 -6.99 -19.18 13.61
CA ALA A 323 -8.30 -19.29 14.21
C ALA A 323 -8.63 -18.06 15.07
N SER A 324 -9.85 -17.55 14.91
CA SER A 324 -10.43 -16.51 15.74
C SER A 324 -10.73 -17.00 17.15
N ALA A 325 -11.04 -16.06 18.06
CA ALA A 325 -11.54 -16.41 19.39
C ALA A 325 -12.80 -17.29 19.32
N ALA A 326 -13.74 -16.97 18.43
CA ALA A 326 -14.98 -17.74 18.26
C ALA A 326 -14.72 -19.16 17.75
N THR A 327 -13.82 -19.33 16.78
CA THR A 327 -13.47 -20.66 16.24
C THR A 327 -12.81 -21.53 17.30
N ARG A 328 -11.90 -20.96 18.10
CA ARG A 328 -11.26 -21.65 19.23
C ARG A 328 -12.26 -22.05 20.30
N ILE A 329 -13.11 -21.11 20.75
CA ILE A 329 -14.17 -21.41 21.73
C ILE A 329 -15.13 -22.47 21.20
N GLY A 330 -15.53 -22.37 19.93
CA GLY A 330 -16.42 -23.34 19.29
C GLY A 330 -15.79 -24.73 19.19
N HIS A 331 -14.48 -24.82 18.93
CA HIS A 331 -13.73 -26.06 18.96
C HIS A 331 -13.67 -26.64 20.38
N ASP A 332 -13.28 -25.83 21.37
CA ASP A 332 -13.13 -26.26 22.76
C ASP A 332 -14.46 -26.71 23.36
N ALA A 333 -15.55 -26.03 23.02
CA ALA A 333 -16.90 -26.42 23.42
C ALA A 333 -17.30 -27.81 22.91
N ARG A 334 -16.73 -28.32 21.80
CA ARG A 334 -17.03 -29.69 21.30
C ARG A 334 -16.55 -30.78 22.23
N TRP A 335 -15.54 -30.51 23.05
CA TRP A 335 -15.00 -31.43 24.04
C TRP A 335 -15.81 -31.47 25.34
N LEU A 336 -16.74 -30.53 25.51
CA LEU A 336 -17.59 -30.43 26.69
C LEU A 336 -18.93 -31.16 26.49
N ASP A 337 -19.36 -31.88 27.52
CA ASP A 337 -20.69 -32.46 27.60
C ASP A 337 -21.78 -31.39 27.89
N ALA A 338 -23.05 -31.81 27.93
CA ALA A 338 -24.16 -30.87 28.13
C ALA A 338 -24.16 -30.18 29.51
N GLY A 339 -23.65 -30.85 30.55
CA GLY A 339 -23.50 -30.29 31.89
C GLY A 339 -22.37 -29.26 31.94
N GLU A 340 -21.21 -29.62 31.43
CA GLU A 340 -20.03 -28.75 31.36
C GLU A 340 -20.29 -27.49 30.52
N ARG A 341 -21.00 -27.61 29.40
CA ARG A 341 -21.40 -26.43 28.60
C ARG A 341 -22.32 -25.48 29.36
N ARG A 342 -23.29 -26.00 30.12
CA ARG A 342 -24.17 -25.17 30.95
C ARG A 342 -23.37 -24.45 32.04
N LEU A 343 -22.40 -25.14 32.64
CA LEU A 343 -21.51 -24.57 33.63
C LEU A 343 -20.63 -23.46 33.03
N ALA A 344 -20.02 -23.70 31.87
CA ALA A 344 -19.23 -22.70 31.16
C ALA A 344 -20.04 -21.45 30.81
N LEU A 345 -21.30 -21.60 30.37
CA LEU A 345 -22.21 -20.47 30.12
C LEU A 345 -22.61 -19.73 31.40
N ALA A 346 -22.84 -20.46 32.50
CA ALA A 346 -23.13 -19.85 33.81
C ALA A 346 -21.94 -19.04 34.34
N LEU A 347 -20.71 -19.52 34.14
CA LEU A 347 -19.49 -18.76 34.44
C LEU A 347 -19.36 -17.51 33.56
N ALA A 348 -19.52 -17.66 32.24
CA ALA A 348 -19.36 -16.56 31.28
C ALA A 348 -20.40 -15.44 31.49
N SER A 349 -21.61 -15.79 31.91
CA SER A 349 -22.68 -14.83 32.22
C SER A 349 -22.57 -14.22 33.62
N GLY A 350 -21.64 -14.67 34.46
CA GLY A 350 -21.53 -14.29 35.87
C GLY A 350 -22.62 -14.88 36.77
N ALA A 351 -23.44 -15.81 36.27
CA ALA A 351 -24.44 -16.53 37.06
C ALA A 351 -23.81 -17.49 38.08
N ARG A 352 -22.55 -17.89 37.87
CA ARG A 352 -21.70 -18.63 38.82
C ARG A 352 -20.32 -18.00 38.87
N ALA A 353 -19.70 -18.05 40.04
CA ALA A 353 -18.33 -17.59 40.23
C ALA A 353 -17.31 -18.67 39.83
N PRO A 354 -16.09 -18.30 39.41
CA PRO A 354 -15.05 -19.28 39.05
C PRO A 354 -14.65 -20.27 40.16
N ASP A 355 -14.91 -19.92 41.42
CA ASP A 355 -14.64 -20.73 42.62
C ASP A 355 -15.86 -21.55 43.09
N ASP A 356 -16.95 -21.57 42.33
CA ASP A 356 -18.13 -22.39 42.64
C ASP A 356 -17.74 -23.88 42.71
N PRO A 357 -18.13 -24.63 43.76
CA PRO A 357 -17.78 -26.04 43.92
C PRO A 357 -18.16 -26.93 42.73
N ALA A 358 -19.17 -26.54 41.96
CA ALA A 358 -19.58 -27.26 40.75
C ALA A 358 -18.57 -27.14 39.60
N VAL A 359 -17.59 -26.22 39.69
CA VAL A 359 -16.50 -26.00 38.73
C VAL A 359 -15.24 -26.78 39.10
N ALA A 360 -15.09 -27.12 40.39
CA ALA A 360 -13.95 -27.88 40.90
C ALA A 360 -14.20 -29.41 40.95
N ALA A 361 -15.44 -29.85 40.71
CA ALA A 361 -15.87 -31.25 40.70
C ALA A 361 -15.89 -31.79 39.26
#